data_AF-A0AAV3GKL0-F1
#
_entry.id   AF-A0AAV3GKL0-F1
#
_cell.length_a   1.000
_cell.length_b   1.000
_cell.length_c   1.000
_cell.angle_alpha   90.00
_cell.angle_beta   90.00
_cell.angle_gamma   90.00
#
_symmetry.space_group_name_H-M   'P 1'
#
loop_
_entity.id
_entity.type
_entity.pdbx_description
1 polymer ?
#
loop_
_entity_poly.entity_id
_entity_poly.type
_entity_poly.pdbx_seq_one_letter_code
_entity_poly.pdbx_strand_id
1 'polypeptide(L)'
;MTFDYNLKEDEYLKAIKLYTRKFTKTGKRKIRITYFAGLVLLVTSAYMFISIFKQYLSFKQSLPDYVVRELLNKLFTQGFGYILIIIIYLLLGIFFLYSAYTYPSARIINKNTDSKTLEPRKVNINDLGIVYWQANNEADKKSYFWDDIEDVFENEEFYLMTVAKNKIFILPKRMISTKIQSEFIEKHVTK
;
A
#
# COMPACT_ATOMS: atom_id res chain seq x y z
N MET A 1 26.00 9.51 18.66
CA MET A 1 25.11 10.39 19.43
C MET A 1 23.83 9.65 19.83
N THR A 2 23.44 9.70 21.11
CA THR A 2 22.28 8.98 21.67
C THR A 2 21.04 9.89 21.79
N PHE A 3 19.87 9.40 21.41
CA PHE A 3 18.57 10.07 21.56
C PHE A 3 17.46 9.08 21.94
N ASP A 4 16.37 9.62 22.47
CA ASP A 4 15.18 8.84 22.80
C ASP A 4 14.34 8.59 21.54
N TYR A 5 14.15 7.33 21.22
CA TYR A 5 13.39 6.85 20.07
C TYR A 5 12.00 6.42 20.52
N ASN A 6 10.98 7.13 20.03
CA ASN A 6 9.58 6.87 20.35
C ASN A 6 8.69 6.99 19.11
N LEU A 7 8.62 5.89 18.36
CA LEU A 7 7.84 5.81 17.13
C LEU A 7 6.36 5.55 17.46
N LYS A 8 5.49 6.45 17.02
CA LYS A 8 4.04 6.28 17.20
C LYS A 8 3.49 5.25 16.19
N GLU A 9 2.38 4.59 16.53
CA GLU A 9 1.78 3.58 15.66
C GLU A 9 1.34 4.15 14.30
N ASP A 10 0.76 5.35 14.29
CA ASP A 10 0.34 6.07 13.09
C ASP A 10 1.53 6.40 12.16
N GLU A 11 2.65 6.84 12.74
CA GLU A 11 3.90 7.09 12.03
C GLU A 11 4.48 5.81 11.45
N TYR A 12 4.48 4.72 12.22
CA TYR A 12 4.93 3.41 11.77
C TYR A 12 4.09 2.92 10.58
N LEU A 13 2.76 2.99 10.68
CA LEU A 13 1.84 2.61 9.60
C LEU A 13 2.09 3.44 8.33
N LYS A 14 2.27 4.76 8.47
CA LYS A 14 2.54 5.67 7.36
C LYS A 14 3.87 5.36 6.68
N ALA A 15 4.92 5.15 7.47
CA ALA A 15 6.27 4.82 6.99
C ALA A 15 6.29 3.48 6.24
N ILE A 16 5.71 2.42 6.81
CA ILE A 16 5.64 1.09 6.17
C ILE A 16 4.84 1.14 4.88
N LYS A 17 3.71 1.86 4.87
CA LYS A 17 2.89 2.02 3.67
C LYS A 17 3.67 2.75 2.58
N LEU A 18 4.38 3.82 2.93
CA LEU A 18 5.20 4.57 1.97
C LEU A 18 6.34 3.71 1.42
N TYR A 19 7.06 3.01 2.29
CA TYR A 19 8.14 2.11 1.91
C TYR A 19 7.67 1.02 0.95
N THR A 20 6.58 0.34 1.30
CA THR A 20 6.03 -0.76 0.50
C THR A 20 5.61 -0.27 -0.89
N ARG A 21 5.02 0.93 -0.99
CA ARG A 21 4.54 1.48 -2.26
C ARG A 21 5.65 2.04 -3.14
N LYS A 22 6.61 2.76 -2.55
CA LYS A 22 7.63 3.50 -3.30
C LYS A 22 8.94 2.77 -3.50
N PHE A 23 9.30 1.83 -2.62
CA PHE A 23 10.65 1.25 -2.63
C PHE A 23 10.65 -0.26 -2.83
N THR A 24 9.66 -1.01 -2.32
CA THR A 24 9.65 -2.47 -2.51
C THR A 24 9.20 -2.91 -3.92
N LYS A 25 10.00 -3.74 -4.60
CA LYS A 25 9.64 -4.34 -5.90
C LYS A 25 8.39 -5.22 -5.77
N THR A 26 8.29 -6.00 -4.69
CA THR A 26 7.18 -6.91 -4.38
C THR A 26 5.88 -6.13 -4.12
N GLY A 27 5.92 -5.08 -3.31
CA GLY A 27 4.78 -4.20 -3.05
C GLY A 27 4.28 -3.52 -4.32
N LYS A 28 5.20 -2.90 -5.10
CA LYS A 28 4.86 -2.30 -6.41
C LYS A 28 4.24 -3.32 -7.37
N ARG A 29 4.76 -4.54 -7.43
CA ARG A 29 4.22 -5.59 -8.30
C ARG A 29 2.81 -5.98 -7.87
N LYS A 30 2.59 -6.20 -6.57
CA LYS A 30 1.27 -6.56 -6.04
C LYS A 30 0.25 -5.46 -6.31
N ILE A 31 0.59 -4.20 -6.04
CA ILE A 31 -0.26 -3.04 -6.34
C ILE A 31 -0.62 -2.99 -7.83
N ARG A 32 0.37 -3.14 -8.72
CA ARG A 32 0.13 -3.13 -10.18
C ARG A 32 -0.80 -4.26 -10.64
N ILE A 33 -0.58 -5.48 -10.15
CA ILE A 33 -1.44 -6.63 -10.50
C ILE A 33 -2.87 -6.41 -10.00
N THR A 34 -3.03 -5.95 -8.76
CA THR A 34 -4.36 -5.69 -8.18
C THR A 34 -5.08 -4.56 -8.92
N TYR A 35 -4.38 -3.48 -9.29
CA TYR A 35 -4.93 -2.41 -10.14
C TYR A 35 -5.36 -2.94 -11.51
N PHE A 36 -4.51 -3.74 -12.15
CA PHE A 36 -4.79 -4.30 -13.46
C PHE A 36 -6.02 -5.23 -13.41
N ALA A 37 -6.10 -6.10 -12.41
CA ALA A 37 -7.27 -6.96 -12.21
C ALA A 37 -8.56 -6.14 -12.02
N GLY A 38 -8.51 -5.09 -11.19
CA GLY A 38 -9.65 -4.19 -10.99
C GLY A 38 -10.08 -3.49 -12.29
N LEU A 39 -9.11 -3.01 -13.07
CA LEU A 39 -9.37 -2.34 -14.35
C LEU A 39 -9.98 -3.29 -15.38
N VAL A 40 -9.45 -4.52 -15.51
CA VAL A 40 -10.00 -5.53 -16.42
C VAL A 40 -11.45 -5.85 -16.08
N LEU A 41 -11.77 -6.02 -14.80
CA LEU A 41 -13.15 -6.28 -14.35
C LEU A 41 -14.10 -5.12 -14.70
N LEU A 42 -13.67 -3.87 -14.48
CA LEU A 42 -14.48 -2.71 -14.81
C LEU A 42 -14.68 -2.53 -16.32
N VAL A 43 -13.62 -2.71 -17.12
CA VAL A 43 -13.71 -2.63 -18.58
C VAL A 43 -14.63 -3.73 -19.13
N THR A 44 -14.52 -4.95 -18.60
CA THR A 44 -15.38 -6.06 -18.99
C THR A 44 -16.83 -5.79 -18.62
N SER A 45 -17.09 -5.30 -17.40
CA SER A 45 -18.43 -4.89 -16.96
C SER A 45 -19.02 -3.78 -17.83
N ALA A 46 -18.22 -2.75 -18.14
CA ALA A 46 -18.65 -1.63 -18.99
C ALA A 46 -18.94 -2.11 -20.41
N TYR A 47 -18.10 -2.98 -20.98
CA TYR A 47 -18.32 -3.57 -22.29
C TYR A 47 -19.62 -4.37 -22.35
N MET A 48 -19.88 -5.23 -21.36
CA MET A 48 -21.13 -5.99 -21.26
C MET A 48 -22.35 -5.07 -21.20
N PHE A 49 -22.29 -4.02 -20.38
CA PHE A 49 -23.38 -3.04 -20.27
C PHE A 49 -23.62 -2.29 -21.59
N ILE A 50 -22.55 -1.82 -22.24
CA ILE A 50 -22.63 -1.13 -23.54
C ILE A 50 -23.20 -2.06 -24.62
N SER A 51 -22.82 -3.34 -24.62
CA SER A 51 -23.34 -4.32 -25.59
C SER A 51 -24.85 -4.51 -25.43
N ILE A 52 -25.33 -4.69 -24.20
CA ILE A 52 -26.78 -4.80 -23.91
C ILE A 52 -27.50 -3.52 -24.33
N PHE A 53 -26.92 -2.36 -24.04
CA PHE A 53 -27.52 -1.07 -24.39
C PHE A 53 -27.60 -0.84 -25.90
N LYS A 54 -26.54 -1.18 -26.65
CA LYS A 54 -26.55 -1.13 -28.12
C LYS A 54 -27.60 -2.05 -28.71
N GLN A 55 -27.72 -3.27 -28.16
CA GLN A 55 -28.73 -4.22 -28.61
C GLN A 55 -30.16 -3.71 -28.32
N TYR A 56 -30.39 -3.12 -27.14
CA TYR A 56 -31.65 -2.47 -26.81
C TYR A 56 -32.01 -1.35 -27.78
N LEU A 57 -31.07 -0.45 -28.11
CA LEU A 57 -31.29 0.62 -29.07
C LEU A 57 -31.63 0.07 -30.46
N SER A 58 -30.92 -0.96 -30.91
CA SER A 58 -31.21 -1.62 -32.18
C SER A 58 -32.62 -2.21 -32.21
N PHE A 59 -33.04 -2.91 -31.14
CA PHE A 59 -34.40 -3.44 -31.04
C PHE A 59 -35.47 -2.36 -31.04
N LYS A 60 -35.24 -1.24 -30.35
CA LYS A 60 -36.16 -0.11 -30.33
C LYS A 60 -36.34 0.53 -31.72
N GLN A 61 -35.32 0.48 -32.56
CA GLN A 61 -35.38 0.98 -33.94
C GLN A 61 -36.04 0.00 -34.91
N SER A 62 -35.88 -1.31 -34.69
CA SER A 62 -36.32 -2.35 -35.64
C SER A 62 -37.65 -3.03 -35.30
N LEU A 63 -38.11 -2.97 -34.05
CA LEU A 63 -39.27 -3.72 -33.56
C LEU A 63 -40.32 -2.79 -32.93
N PRO A 64 -41.61 -3.17 -32.97
CA PRO A 64 -42.66 -2.46 -32.25
C PRO A 64 -42.43 -2.46 -30.73
N ASP A 65 -42.82 -1.38 -30.06
CA ASP A 65 -42.55 -1.15 -28.63
C ASP A 65 -43.05 -2.29 -27.71
N TYR A 66 -44.17 -2.93 -28.04
CA TYR A 66 -44.72 -4.03 -27.22
C TYR A 66 -43.79 -5.26 -27.23
N VAL A 67 -43.15 -5.56 -28.36
CA VAL A 67 -42.20 -6.67 -28.50
C VAL A 67 -40.93 -6.36 -27.71
N VAL A 68 -40.43 -5.11 -27.81
CA VAL A 68 -39.25 -4.65 -27.06
C VAL A 68 -39.50 -4.74 -25.54
N ARG A 69 -40.70 -4.38 -25.08
CA ARG A 69 -41.09 -4.49 -23.67
C ARG A 69 -41.14 -5.93 -23.19
N GLU A 70 -41.63 -6.86 -24.01
CA GLU A 70 -41.66 -8.28 -23.69
C GLU A 70 -40.25 -8.89 -23.63
N LEU A 71 -39.36 -8.51 -24.57
CA LEU A 71 -37.95 -8.93 -24.57
C LEU A 71 -37.19 -8.41 -23.34
N LEU A 72 -37.43 -7.16 -22.94
CA LEU A 72 -36.90 -6.60 -21.70
C LEU A 72 -37.39 -7.39 -20.48
N ASN A 73 -38.69 -7.70 -20.41
CA ASN A 73 -39.23 -8.52 -19.34
C ASN A 73 -38.58 -9.90 -19.29
N LYS A 74 -38.35 -10.56 -20.44
CA LYS A 74 -37.63 -11.84 -20.51
C LYS A 74 -36.17 -11.70 -20.07
N LEU A 75 -35.49 -10.61 -20.41
CA LEU A 75 -34.13 -10.33 -19.93
C LEU A 75 -34.08 -10.23 -18.41
N PHE A 76 -35.02 -9.53 -17.78
CA PHE A 76 -35.06 -9.36 -16.32
C PHE A 76 -35.59 -10.58 -15.57
N THR A 77 -36.41 -11.43 -16.19
CA THR A 77 -36.99 -12.62 -15.53
C THR A 77 -36.21 -13.90 -15.79
N GLN A 78 -35.70 -14.11 -17.00
CA GLN A 78 -34.97 -15.31 -17.42
C GLN A 78 -33.47 -15.05 -17.57
N GLY A 79 -33.09 -13.84 -17.96
CA GLY A 79 -31.69 -13.42 -18.13
C GLY A 79 -31.07 -12.75 -16.89
N PHE A 80 -31.76 -12.74 -15.75
CA PHE A 80 -31.32 -12.05 -14.53
C PHE A 80 -29.89 -12.43 -14.09
N GLY A 81 -29.50 -13.71 -14.28
CA GLY A 81 -28.16 -14.19 -13.96
C GLY A 81 -27.06 -13.40 -14.68
N TYR A 82 -27.27 -13.00 -15.94
CA TYR A 82 -26.29 -12.20 -16.69
C TYR A 82 -26.15 -10.78 -16.11
N ILE A 83 -27.27 -10.16 -15.72
CA ILE A 83 -27.26 -8.85 -15.06
C ILE A 83 -26.54 -8.94 -13.72
N LEU A 84 -26.79 -9.99 -12.95
CA LEU A 84 -26.12 -10.25 -11.68
C LEU A 84 -24.60 -10.38 -11.86
N ILE A 85 -24.14 -11.13 -12.88
CA ILE A 85 -22.71 -11.29 -13.19
C ILE A 85 -22.05 -9.93 -13.50
N ILE A 86 -22.73 -9.08 -14.28
CA ILE A 86 -22.23 -7.73 -14.60
C ILE A 86 -22.06 -6.91 -13.32
N ILE A 87 -23.05 -6.93 -12.41
CA ILE A 87 -22.98 -6.22 -11.13
C ILE A 87 -21.84 -6.76 -10.26
N ILE A 88 -21.68 -8.08 -10.18
CA ILE A 88 -20.59 -8.72 -9.43
C ILE A 88 -19.23 -8.26 -9.97
N TYR A 89 -19.05 -8.21 -11.30
CA TYR A 89 -17.81 -7.76 -11.92
C TYR A 89 -17.53 -6.29 -11.61
N LEU A 90 -18.55 -5.45 -11.65
CA LEU A 90 -18.44 -4.04 -11.28
C LEU A 90 -18.00 -3.87 -9.81
N LEU A 91 -18.67 -4.57 -8.89
CA LEU A 91 -18.37 -4.51 -7.46
C LEU A 91 -16.97 -5.05 -7.15
N LEU A 92 -16.59 -6.19 -7.74
CA LEU A 92 -15.24 -6.74 -7.60
C LEU A 92 -14.19 -5.80 -8.18
N GLY A 93 -14.45 -5.19 -9.34
CA GLY A 93 -13.55 -4.22 -9.96
C GLY A 93 -13.25 -3.03 -9.04
N ILE A 94 -14.31 -2.43 -8.47
CA ILE A 94 -14.19 -1.35 -7.47
C ILE A 94 -13.41 -1.82 -6.24
N PHE A 95 -13.74 -3.01 -5.73
CA PHE A 95 -13.05 -3.60 -4.57
C PHE A 95 -11.55 -3.77 -4.81
N PHE A 96 -11.15 -4.30 -5.97
CA PHE A 96 -9.74 -4.47 -6.31
C PHE A 96 -9.01 -3.13 -6.46
N LEU A 97 -9.62 -2.13 -7.10
CA LEU A 97 -9.04 -0.78 -7.18
C LEU A 97 -8.84 -0.16 -5.79
N TYR A 98 -9.86 -0.25 -4.93
CA TYR A 98 -9.78 0.24 -3.55
C TYR A 98 -8.70 -0.49 -2.74
N SER A 99 -8.62 -1.82 -2.89
CA SER A 99 -7.59 -2.63 -2.25
C SER A 99 -6.19 -2.21 -2.71
N ALA A 100 -5.99 -1.99 -4.01
CA ALA A 100 -4.72 -1.55 -4.55
C ALA A 100 -4.35 -0.13 -4.08
N TYR A 101 -5.32 0.77 -4.00
CA TYR A 101 -5.14 2.13 -3.47
C TYR A 101 -4.79 2.14 -1.99
N THR A 102 -5.37 1.25 -1.19
CA THR A 102 -5.14 1.20 0.26
C THR A 102 -3.96 0.32 0.67
N TYR A 103 -3.37 -0.44 -0.25
CA TYR A 103 -2.28 -1.37 0.03
C TYR A 103 -0.96 -0.68 0.46
N PRO A 104 -0.21 -1.30 1.40
CA PRO A 104 -0.66 -2.31 2.35
C PRO A 104 -1.66 -1.72 3.36
N SER A 105 -2.72 -2.47 3.69
CA SER A 105 -3.70 -2.03 4.68
C SER A 105 -3.14 -2.10 6.10
N ALA A 106 -3.63 -1.25 7.01
CA ALA A 106 -3.20 -1.23 8.41
C ALA A 106 -3.30 -2.61 9.07
N ARG A 107 -4.34 -3.39 8.74
CA ARG A 107 -4.51 -4.76 9.22
C ARG A 107 -3.36 -5.70 8.81
N ILE A 108 -2.88 -5.58 7.56
CA ILE A 108 -1.76 -6.40 7.08
C ILE A 108 -0.46 -5.97 7.76
N ILE A 109 -0.27 -4.67 7.97
CA ILE A 109 0.90 -4.13 8.66
C ILE A 109 0.90 -4.64 10.10
N ASN A 110 -0.16 -4.38 10.87
CA ASN A 110 -0.25 -4.75 12.29
C ASN A 110 -0.12 -6.26 12.53
N LYS A 111 -0.58 -7.11 11.60
CA LYS A 111 -0.38 -8.56 11.70
C LYS A 111 1.10 -8.97 11.62
N ASN A 112 1.92 -8.20 10.90
CA ASN A 112 3.32 -8.50 10.67
C ASN A 112 4.27 -7.67 11.56
N THR A 113 3.73 -6.77 12.38
CA THR A 113 4.51 -5.93 13.30
C THR A 113 4.76 -6.70 14.60
N ASP A 114 6.03 -6.82 14.99
CA ASP A 114 6.39 -7.27 16.35
C ASP A 114 6.00 -6.16 17.34
N SER A 115 5.28 -6.50 18.41
CA SER A 115 4.86 -5.56 19.47
C SER A 115 6.02 -4.77 20.05
N LYS A 116 7.22 -5.37 20.07
CA LYS A 116 8.44 -4.71 20.55
C LYS A 116 8.86 -3.52 19.70
N THR A 117 8.43 -3.45 18.44
CA THR A 117 8.85 -2.41 17.48
C THR A 117 8.43 -1.00 17.89
N LEU A 118 7.31 -0.88 18.60
CA LEU A 118 6.74 0.39 19.07
C LEU A 118 7.18 0.75 20.50
N GLU A 119 7.93 -0.12 21.17
CA GLU A 119 8.43 0.18 22.52
C GLU A 119 9.47 1.32 22.47
N PRO A 120 9.46 2.23 23.44
CA PRO A 120 10.44 3.30 23.53
C PRO A 120 11.84 2.73 23.76
N ARG A 121 12.81 3.25 23.01
CA ARG A 121 14.20 2.78 23.00
C ARG A 121 15.15 3.95 23.03
N LYS A 122 16.40 3.71 23.39
CA LYS A 122 17.49 4.64 23.13
C LYS A 122 18.21 4.21 21.88
N VAL A 123 18.47 5.16 21.00
CA VAL A 123 19.17 4.94 19.73
C VAL A 123 20.40 5.83 19.70
N ASN A 124 21.55 5.24 19.40
CA ASN A 124 22.81 5.90 19.20
C ASN A 124 23.28 5.69 17.76
N ILE A 125 23.38 6.78 17.00
CA ILE A 125 23.91 6.77 15.64
C ILE A 125 25.36 7.25 15.69
N ASN A 126 26.29 6.43 15.22
CA ASN A 126 27.73 6.72 15.17
C ASN A 126 28.32 6.35 13.81
N ASP A 127 29.64 6.52 13.65
CA ASP A 127 30.33 6.23 12.39
C ASP A 127 30.34 4.73 12.02
N LEU A 128 30.03 3.84 12.98
CA LEU A 128 29.95 2.39 12.73
C LEU A 128 28.54 1.93 12.34
N GLY A 129 27.50 2.61 12.83
CA GLY A 129 26.11 2.25 12.54
C GLY A 129 25.08 2.82 13.50
N ILE A 130 23.96 2.12 13.59
CA ILE A 130 22.83 2.40 14.47
C ILE A 130 22.83 1.38 15.59
N VAL A 131 23.13 1.82 16.81
CA VAL A 131 23.05 1.00 18.03
C VAL A 131 21.78 1.37 18.77
N TYR A 132 20.99 0.40 19.20
CA TYR A 132 19.78 0.65 19.98
C TYR A 132 19.62 -0.34 21.13
N TRP A 133 18.99 0.12 22.20
CA TRP A 133 18.68 -0.69 23.39
C TRP A 133 17.35 -0.23 24.01
N GLN A 134 16.72 -1.09 24.81
CA GLN A 134 15.51 -0.70 25.54
C GLN A 134 15.83 0.38 26.57
N ALA A 135 14.91 1.33 26.78
CA ALA A 135 15.14 2.47 27.66
C ALA A 135 15.57 2.06 29.10
N ASN A 136 15.13 0.89 29.57
CA ASN A 136 15.36 0.38 30.91
C ASN A 136 16.41 -0.75 30.98
N ASN A 137 17.02 -1.14 29.85
CA ASN A 137 17.99 -2.24 29.82
C ASN A 137 19.09 -1.97 28.80
N GLU A 138 20.19 -1.38 29.28
CA GLU A 138 21.36 -1.07 28.45
C GLU A 138 22.18 -2.32 28.07
N ALA A 139 21.95 -3.47 28.72
CA ALA A 139 22.66 -4.70 28.39
C ALA A 139 22.16 -5.39 27.10
N ASP A 140 20.91 -5.15 26.68
CA ASP A 140 20.35 -5.67 25.41
C ASP A 140 20.63 -4.73 24.23
N LYS A 141 21.92 -4.46 23.98
CA LYS A 141 22.35 -3.66 22.82
C LYS A 141 22.24 -4.47 21.54
N LYS A 142 21.54 -3.90 20.56
CA LYS A 142 21.47 -4.39 19.19
C LYS A 142 22.05 -3.35 18.26
N SER A 143 22.71 -3.78 17.20
CA SER A 143 23.36 -2.89 16.25
C SER A 143 23.02 -3.26 14.83
N TYR A 144 22.91 -2.24 14.00
CA TYR A 144 22.87 -2.34 12.56
C TYR A 144 24.05 -1.54 12.01
N PHE A 145 25.02 -2.20 11.40
CA PHE A 145 26.19 -1.54 10.84
C PHE A 145 25.84 -0.86 9.52
N TRP A 146 26.57 0.20 9.17
CA TRP A 146 26.32 0.91 7.90
C TRP A 146 26.53 0.01 6.68
N ASP A 147 27.50 -0.90 6.74
CA ASP A 147 27.78 -1.87 5.68
C ASP A 147 26.64 -2.89 5.47
N ASP A 148 25.81 -3.10 6.49
CA ASP A 148 24.63 -3.99 6.42
C ASP A 148 23.37 -3.27 5.91
N ILE A 149 23.42 -1.93 5.79
CA ILE A 149 22.28 -1.14 5.32
C ILE A 149 22.33 -1.11 3.79
N GLU A 150 21.37 -1.81 3.18
CA GLU A 150 21.30 -1.97 1.73
C GLU A 150 20.96 -0.65 1.02
N ASP A 151 19.99 0.10 1.56
CA ASP A 151 19.48 1.32 0.95
C ASP A 151 18.97 2.29 2.02
N VAL A 152 19.13 3.60 1.77
CA VAL A 152 18.56 4.68 2.58
C VAL A 152 17.63 5.52 1.71
N PHE A 153 16.37 5.64 2.13
CA PHE A 153 15.36 6.44 1.45
C PHE A 153 14.94 7.61 2.31
N GLU A 154 14.99 8.81 1.73
CA GLU A 154 14.53 10.02 2.39
C GLU A 154 13.13 10.41 1.92
N ASN A 155 12.32 10.91 2.85
CA ASN A 155 11.07 11.60 2.57
C ASN A 155 10.92 12.82 3.51
N GLU A 156 9.86 13.61 3.35
CA GLU A 156 9.58 14.80 4.16
C GLU A 156 9.57 14.53 5.68
N GLU A 157 9.07 13.37 6.11
CA GLU A 157 8.88 13.05 7.54
C GLU A 157 9.85 11.99 8.09
N PHE A 158 10.42 11.14 7.24
CA PHE A 158 11.15 9.94 7.66
C PHE A 158 12.41 9.72 6.84
N TYR A 159 13.44 9.19 7.49
CA TYR A 159 14.46 8.37 6.84
C TYR A 159 14.09 6.90 7.01
N LEU A 160 14.11 6.15 5.91
CA LEU A 160 13.74 4.74 5.86
C LEU A 160 14.97 3.95 5.39
N MET A 161 15.49 3.08 6.24
CA MET A 161 16.72 2.33 5.96
C MET A 161 16.39 0.86 5.83
N THR A 162 16.86 0.22 4.76
CA THR A 162 16.71 -1.23 4.58
C THR A 162 17.87 -1.92 5.27
N VAL A 163 17.57 -2.71 6.31
CA VAL A 163 18.59 -3.29 7.20
C VAL A 163 18.77 -4.79 6.98
N ALA A 164 17.74 -5.45 6.45
CA ALA A 164 17.79 -6.84 5.99
C ALA A 164 16.64 -7.06 5.03
N LYS A 165 16.62 -8.21 4.32
CA LYS A 165 15.48 -8.61 3.48
C LYS A 165 14.15 -8.48 4.24
N ASN A 166 13.36 -7.49 3.86
CA ASN A 166 12.04 -7.12 4.42
C ASN A 166 12.05 -6.49 5.83
N LYS A 167 13.19 -6.05 6.37
CA LYS A 167 13.23 -5.25 7.60
C LYS A 167 13.70 -3.84 7.29
N ILE A 168 12.91 -2.87 7.76
CA ILE A 168 13.28 -1.46 7.68
C ILE A 168 13.46 -0.87 9.06
N PHE A 169 14.43 0.02 9.17
CA PHE A 169 14.54 0.95 10.29
C PHE A 169 13.93 2.28 9.87
N ILE A 170 13.03 2.80 10.71
CA ILE A 170 12.29 4.05 10.45
C ILE A 170 12.84 5.10 11.42
N LEU A 171 13.37 6.19 10.90
CA LEU A 171 13.86 7.32 11.69
C LEU A 171 13.02 8.56 11.37
N PRO A 172 12.07 8.94 12.23
CA PRO A 172 11.34 10.19 12.09
C PRO A 172 12.27 11.39 12.22
N LYS A 173 12.22 12.31 11.25
CA LYS A 173 13.08 13.50 11.23
C LYS A 173 12.90 14.36 12.48
N ARG A 174 11.67 14.42 13.02
CA ARG A 174 11.35 15.16 14.26
C ARG A 174 12.14 14.71 15.49
N MET A 175 12.75 13.52 15.49
CA MET A 175 13.53 13.00 16.62
C MET A 175 14.99 13.47 16.62
N ILE A 176 15.44 14.08 15.53
CA ILE A 176 16.82 14.51 15.36
C ILE A 176 16.89 15.97 14.94
N SER A 177 17.85 16.71 15.49
CA SER A 177 18.03 18.14 15.18
C SER A 177 18.37 18.37 13.70
N THR A 178 18.12 19.58 13.20
CA THR A 178 18.43 19.96 11.80
C THR A 178 19.90 19.77 11.45
N LYS A 179 20.82 20.04 12.38
CA LYS A 179 22.25 19.78 12.21
C LYS A 179 22.58 18.30 12.00
N ILE A 180 21.91 17.42 12.74
CA ILE A 180 22.10 15.97 12.62
C ILE A 180 21.48 15.47 11.31
N GLN A 181 20.36 16.04 10.89
CA GLN A 181 19.74 15.71 9.61
C GLN A 181 20.68 16.04 8.44
N SER A 182 21.33 17.20 8.44
CA SER A 182 22.30 17.57 7.39
C SER A 182 23.52 16.64 7.36
N GLU A 183 24.11 16.33 8.52
CA GLU A 183 25.26 15.41 8.61
C GLU A 183 24.88 13.98 8.17
N PHE A 184 23.66 13.54 8.48
CA PHE A 184 23.12 12.25 8.10
C PHE A 184 22.89 12.14 6.58
N ILE A 185 22.31 13.16 5.96
CA ILE A 185 22.07 13.21 4.51
C ILE A 185 23.40 13.14 3.76
N GLU A 186 24.36 13.99 4.15
CA GLU A 186 25.67 14.11 3.50
C GLU A 186 26.46 12.79 3.54
N LYS A 187 26.41 12.07 4.67
CA LYS A 187 27.14 10.82 4.84
C LYS A 187 26.43 9.59 4.27
N HIS A 188 25.10 9.54 4.26
CA HIS A 188 24.35 8.28 4.09
C HIS A 188 23.20 8.30 3.07
N VAL A 189 22.80 9.46 2.54
CA VAL A 189 21.69 9.57 1.57
C VAL A 189 22.19 9.91 0.16
N THR A 190 23.24 10.72 0.03
CA THR A 190 23.85 11.05 -1.27
C THR A 190 24.93 10.03 -1.66
N LYS A 191 24.57 9.06 -2.49
CA LYS A 191 25.47 8.35 -3.41
C LYS A 191 24.87 8.32 -4.81
#